data_AF-A0AAN9N655-F1
#
_entry.id   AF-A0AAN9N655-F1
#
_cell.length_a   1.000
_cell.length_b   1.000
_cell.length_c   1.000
_cell.angle_alpha   90.00
_cell.angle_beta   90.00
_cell.angle_gamma   90.00
#
_symmetry.space_group_name_H-M   'P 1'
#
loop_
_entity.id
_entity.type
_entity.pdbx_description
1 polymer ?
#
loop_
_entity_poly.entity_id
_entity_poly.type
_entity_poly.pdbx_seq_one_letter_code
_entity_poly.pdbx_strand_id
1 'polypeptide(L)'
;MKPSLKSEANLFVAPTIGNKEVTWRKGNDKSEDRWNFHSTRDIFENGASFDVTKGRGVQKPNYSKEQNFTVVDAKFLRLLTRSLGVLRYNKNSIY
;
A
#
# COMPACT_ATOMS: atom_id res chain seq x y z
N MET A 1 5.69 13.37 15.84
CA MET A 1 6.39 12.27 15.15
C MET A 1 6.59 12.63 13.68
N LYS A 2 7.59 12.06 13.00
CA LYS A 2 7.89 12.28 11.56
C LYS A 2 7.93 10.92 10.83
N PRO A 3 6.76 10.31 10.51
CA PRO A 3 6.74 8.99 9.90
C PRO A 3 7.27 9.00 8.45
N SER A 4 7.81 7.87 8.04
CA SER A 4 8.16 7.54 6.66
C SER A 4 7.31 6.35 6.22
N LEU A 5 6.72 6.43 5.03
CA LEU A 5 5.86 5.39 4.48
C LEU A 5 6.24 5.17 3.02
N LYS A 6 6.50 3.92 2.65
CA LYS A 6 6.63 3.49 1.27
C LYS A 6 5.50 2.50 0.97
N SER A 7 4.54 2.93 0.17
CA SER A 7 3.54 2.09 -0.47
C SER A 7 4.11 1.57 -1.78
N GLU A 8 4.09 0.26 -2.00
CA GLU A 8 4.64 -0.34 -3.20
C GLU A 8 3.75 -1.48 -3.74
N ALA A 9 3.31 -1.32 -4.99
CA ALA A 9 2.49 -2.27 -5.74
C ALA A 9 1.17 -2.70 -5.05
N ASN A 10 0.54 -1.79 -4.32
CA ASN A 10 -0.79 -1.96 -3.75
C ASN A 10 -1.88 -1.62 -4.78
N LEU A 11 -3.09 -2.15 -4.55
CA LEU A 11 -4.30 -1.82 -5.31
C LEU A 11 -5.27 -1.10 -4.37
N PHE A 12 -5.54 0.17 -4.66
CA PHE A 12 -6.50 0.98 -3.91
C PHE A 12 -7.75 1.21 -4.75
N VAL A 13 -8.89 0.75 -4.25
CA VAL A 13 -10.20 0.95 -4.88
C VAL A 13 -11.01 1.88 -4.00
N ALA A 14 -11.16 3.13 -4.41
CA ALA A 14 -11.94 4.11 -3.65
C ALA A 14 -13.44 3.77 -3.65
N PRO A 15 -14.22 4.23 -2.65
CA PRO A 15 -15.68 4.11 -2.68
C PRO A 15 -16.27 4.96 -3.80
N THR A 16 -17.46 4.63 -4.31
CA THR A 16 -18.11 5.39 -5.40
C THR A 16 -18.38 6.84 -5.01
N ILE A 17 -18.82 7.07 -3.77
CA ILE A 17 -19.14 8.38 -3.21
C ILE A 17 -18.28 8.62 -1.97
N GLY A 18 -17.77 9.84 -1.79
CA GLY A 18 -16.98 10.24 -0.62
C GLY A 18 -15.50 10.43 -0.92
N ASN A 19 -14.68 10.31 0.12
CA ASN A 19 -13.24 10.56 0.04
C ASN A 19 -12.53 9.55 -0.88
N LYS A 20 -11.61 10.06 -1.70
CA LYS A 20 -10.81 9.28 -2.65
C LYS A 20 -9.34 9.19 -2.25
N GLU A 21 -8.91 10.02 -1.30
CA GLU A 21 -7.53 10.05 -0.84
C GLU A 21 -7.25 8.86 0.07
N VAL A 22 -6.25 8.06 -0.31
CA VAL A 22 -5.81 6.84 0.39
C VAL A 22 -5.13 7.19 1.71
N THR A 23 -4.42 8.32 1.76
CA THR A 23 -3.67 8.72 2.94
C THR A 23 -4.50 9.61 3.86
N TRP A 24 -4.29 9.49 5.17
CA TRP A 24 -4.87 10.42 6.13
C TRP A 24 -3.80 10.87 7.11
N ARG A 25 -3.63 12.19 7.22
CA ARG A 25 -2.64 12.80 8.10
C ARG A 25 -3.33 13.41 9.32
N LYS A 26 -3.15 12.78 10.47
CA LYS A 26 -3.67 13.27 11.75
C LYS A 26 -2.65 14.18 12.44
N GLY A 27 -2.82 15.50 12.35
CA GLY A 27 -1.97 16.47 13.06
C GLY A 27 -2.23 17.92 12.63
N ASN A 28 -1.71 18.90 13.41
CA ASN A 28 -1.81 20.32 13.09
C ASN A 28 -0.86 20.69 11.93
N ASP A 29 -1.36 21.46 10.97
CA ASP A 29 -0.85 21.80 9.62
C ASP A 29 0.65 22.15 9.47
N LYS A 30 1.37 22.44 10.55
CA LYS A 30 2.79 22.83 10.52
C LYS A 30 3.77 21.65 10.46
N SER A 31 3.30 20.40 10.42
CA SER A 31 4.16 19.21 10.44
C SER A 31 3.99 18.27 9.24
N GLU A 32 3.15 18.60 8.25
CA GLU A 32 2.95 17.80 7.04
C GLU A 32 4.22 17.73 6.17
N ASP A 33 4.97 18.84 6.08
CA ASP A 33 6.28 18.93 5.38
C ASP A 33 7.37 18.01 5.94
N ARG A 34 7.10 17.31 7.05
CA ARG A 34 8.05 16.43 7.73
C ARG A 34 7.79 14.95 7.48
N TRP A 35 6.66 14.58 6.88
CA TRP A 35 6.32 13.19 6.61
C TRP A 35 6.91 12.79 5.28
N ASN A 36 7.44 11.58 5.14
CA ASN A 36 8.01 11.13 3.86
C ASN A 36 7.17 9.97 3.33
N PHE A 37 6.07 10.29 2.64
CA PHE A 37 5.14 9.31 2.09
C PHE A 37 5.38 9.17 0.59
N HIS A 38 5.57 7.95 0.15
CA HIS A 38 5.84 7.60 -1.24
C HIS A 38 4.94 6.47 -1.69
N SER A 39 4.42 6.61 -2.91
CA SER A 39 3.72 5.56 -3.64
C SER A 39 4.58 5.15 -4.84
N THR A 40 4.70 3.84 -5.10
CA THR A 40 5.51 3.30 -6.19
C THR A 40 4.81 2.10 -6.81
N ARG A 41 4.47 2.18 -8.10
CA ARG A 41 3.76 1.12 -8.84
C ARG A 41 2.40 0.72 -8.25
N ASP A 42 1.81 1.56 -7.41
CA ASP A 42 0.45 1.35 -6.93
C ASP A 42 -0.56 1.57 -8.07
N ILE A 43 -1.67 0.85 -8.03
CA ILE A 43 -2.81 1.03 -8.93
C ILE A 43 -3.95 1.67 -8.15
N PHE A 44 -4.53 2.71 -8.74
CA PHE A 44 -5.64 3.47 -8.18
C PHE A 44 -6.87 3.31 -9.07
N GLU A 45 -7.94 2.75 -8.51
CA GLU A 45 -9.23 2.57 -9.17
C GLU A 45 -10.29 3.49 -8.55
N ASN A 46 -11.34 3.79 -9.32
CA ASN A 46 -12.49 4.59 -8.89
C ASN A 46 -12.12 6.01 -8.38
N GLY A 47 -11.08 6.59 -8.97
CA GLY A 47 -10.59 7.93 -8.64
C GLY A 47 -9.75 8.00 -7.37
N ALA A 48 -9.31 6.85 -6.82
CA ALA A 48 -8.40 6.83 -5.67
C ALA A 48 -7.13 7.67 -5.95
N SER A 49 -6.61 8.33 -4.92
CA SER A 49 -5.40 9.14 -5.01
C SER A 49 -4.48 8.90 -3.82
N PHE A 50 -3.21 9.21 -4.00
CA PHE A 50 -2.22 9.17 -2.94
C PHE A 50 -1.41 10.45 -2.98
N ASP A 51 -1.52 11.25 -1.92
CA ASP A 51 -0.74 12.46 -1.76
C ASP A 51 0.68 12.13 -1.28
N VAL A 52 1.62 12.22 -2.23
CA VAL A 52 3.04 11.98 -1.99
C VAL A 52 3.72 13.24 -1.43
N THR A 53 4.68 13.05 -0.53
CA THR A 53 5.47 14.18 -0.05
C THR A 53 6.38 14.72 -1.15
N LYS A 54 6.37 16.04 -1.34
CA LYS A 54 7.29 16.73 -2.25
C LYS A 54 8.74 16.65 -1.72
N GLY A 55 9.70 16.29 -2.58
CA GLY A 55 11.10 16.68 -2.39
C GLY A 55 12.08 15.69 -1.75
N ARG A 56 11.77 14.39 -1.60
CA ARG A 56 12.78 13.38 -1.25
C ARG A 56 12.60 12.12 -2.09
N GLY A 57 13.70 11.49 -2.52
CA GLY A 57 13.64 10.21 -3.22
C GLY A 57 13.12 9.10 -2.31
N VAL A 58 12.49 8.07 -2.89
CA VAL A 58 11.93 6.95 -2.14
C VAL A 58 13.05 6.25 -1.37
N GLN A 59 13.00 6.32 -0.03
CA GLN A 59 13.99 5.63 0.80
C GLN A 59 13.79 4.11 0.67
N LYS A 60 14.85 3.39 0.30
CA LYS A 60 14.81 1.94 0.26
C LYS A 60 14.75 1.38 1.69
N PRO A 61 13.89 0.39 1.97
CA PRO A 61 13.89 -0.28 3.26
C PRO A 61 15.23 -0.99 3.48
N ASN A 62 15.74 -0.94 4.72
CA ASN A 62 16.99 -1.59 5.12
C ASN A 62 16.77 -3.07 5.44
N TYR A 63 16.23 -3.83 4.49
CA TYR A 63 16.06 -5.27 4.65
C TYR A 63 17.40 -6.00 4.62
N SER A 64 17.57 -6.97 5.51
CA SER A 64 18.61 -8.00 5.34
C SER A 64 18.33 -8.88 4.11
N LYS A 65 19.27 -9.76 3.76
CA LYS A 65 19.07 -10.70 2.64
C LYS A 65 17.87 -11.62 2.90
N GLU A 66 17.67 -12.04 4.14
CA GLU A 66 16.60 -12.94 4.58
C GLU A 66 15.23 -12.24 4.66
N GLN A 67 15.23 -10.92 4.82
CA GLN A 67 14.00 -10.10 4.86
C GLN A 67 13.58 -9.60 3.48
N ASN A 68 14.45 -9.70 2.48
CA ASN A 68 14.18 -9.23 1.13
C ASN A 68 13.21 -10.17 0.42
N PHE A 69 12.23 -9.61 -0.27
CA PHE A 69 11.31 -10.35 -1.14
C PHE A 69 11.03 -9.55 -2.42
N THR A 70 10.67 -10.27 -3.47
CA THR A 70 10.28 -9.65 -4.74
C THR A 70 8.87 -9.09 -4.65
N VAL A 71 8.71 -7.82 -4.99
CA VAL A 71 7.40 -7.17 -5.04
C VAL A 71 6.80 -7.31 -6.45
N VAL A 72 5.80 -8.17 -6.56
CA VAL A 72 5.05 -8.44 -7.80
C VAL A 72 4.27 -7.19 -8.24
N ASP A 73 3.91 -7.10 -9.52
CA ASP A 73 3.09 -6.02 -10.07
C ASP A 73 1.67 -6.02 -9.48
N ALA A 74 1.15 -4.81 -9.18
CA ALA A 74 -0.15 -4.59 -8.56
C ALA A 74 -1.32 -5.20 -9.36
N LYS A 75 -1.18 -5.40 -10.68
CA LYS A 75 -2.22 -6.04 -11.51
C LYS A 75 -2.53 -7.47 -11.09
N PHE A 76 -1.59 -8.15 -10.42
CA PHE A 76 -1.77 -9.51 -9.91
C PHE A 76 -2.26 -9.55 -8.46
N LEU A 77 -2.45 -8.41 -7.79
CA LEU A 77 -2.72 -8.38 -6.36
C LEU A 77 -4.04 -9.09 -6.01
N ARG A 78 -5.08 -8.98 -6.87
CA ARG A 78 -6.34 -9.71 -6.69
C ARG A 78 -6.17 -11.23 -6.70
N LEU A 79 -5.25 -11.74 -7.53
CA LEU A 79 -4.92 -13.17 -7.56
C LEU A 79 -4.10 -13.56 -6.33
N LEU A 80 -3.08 -12.77 -5.98
CA LEU A 80 -2.17 -13.03 -4.87
C LEU A 80 -2.90 -13.03 -3.51
N THR A 81 -3.92 -12.17 -3.39
CA THR A 81 -4.70 -12.00 -2.15
C THR A 81 -6.00 -12.80 -2.10
N ARG A 82 -6.29 -13.61 -3.12
CA ARG A 82 -7.53 -14.39 -3.23
C ARG A 82 -7.75 -15.35 -2.05
N SER A 83 -6.66 -15.86 -1.48
CA SER A 83 -6.67 -16.78 -0.35
C SER A 83 -6.27 -16.11 0.98
N LEU A 84 -6.38 -14.78 1.09
CA LEU A 84 -6.21 -14.11 2.38
C LEU A 84 -7.26 -14.58 3.39
N GLY A 85 -6.90 -14.49 4.67
CA GLY A 85 -7.73 -14.92 5.79
C GLY A 85 -7.32 -16.29 6.32
N VAL A 86 -8.17 -16.86 7.16
CA VAL A 86 -7.88 -18.12 7.85
C VAL A 86 -7.83 -19.27 6.84
N LEU A 87 -6.78 -20.10 6.95
CA LEU A 87 -6.69 -21.34 6.18
C LEU A 87 -7.91 -22.22 6.48
N ARG A 88 -8.73 -22.46 5.47
CA ARG A 88 -9.91 -23.32 5.59
C ARG A 88 -9.55 -24.73 5.20
N TYR A 89 -9.76 -25.67 6.11
CA TYR A 89 -9.72 -27.08 5.80
C TYR A 89 -11.03 -27.49 5.13
N ASN A 90 -10.95 -27.96 3.88
CA ASN A 90 -12.10 -28.51 3.18
C ASN A 90 -12.09 -30.03 3.31
N LYS A 91 -12.94 -30.56 4.22
CA LYS A 91 -13.12 -32.01 4.43
C LYS A 91 -13.59 -32.77 3.19
N ASN A 92 -14.18 -32.07 2.22
CA ASN A 92 -14.68 -32.66 0.99
C ASN A 92 -13.71 -32.47 -0.19
N SER A 93 -12.48 -32.01 0.06
CA SER A 93 -11.41 -32.02 -0.93
C SER A 93 -10.91 -33.46 -1.07
N ILE A 94 -11.68 -34.27 -1.81
CA ILE A 94 -11.28 -35.60 -2.21
C ILE A 94 -10.24 -35.41 -3.32
N TYR A 95 -8.97 -35.54 -2.95
CA TYR A 95 -7.95 -35.99 -3.89
C TYR A 95 -8.08 -37.50 -4.05
#